data_AF-U6L5A4-F1
#
_entry.id   AF-U6L5A4-F1
#
_cell.length_a   1.000
_cell.length_b   1.000
_cell.length_c   1.000
_cell.angle_alpha   90.00
_cell.angle_beta   90.00
_cell.angle_gamma   90.00
#
_symmetry.space_group_name_H-M   'P 1'
#
loop_
_entity.id
_entity.type
_entity.pdbx_description
1 polymer ?
#
loop_
_entity_poly.entity_id
_entity_poly.type
_entity_poly.pdbx_seq_one_letter_code
_entity_poly.pdbx_strand_id
1 'polypeptide(L)'
;MFLFAGFREGVDYVGCDLLRVEDASVSSAAACQQLCVSFAACAFFSFKKSTKGCYLKSAAAPFGEAADPDVISGPRSCSSSSSSSSSSSSGGGGGGAAAADAGAAADADAAAAAAAAEEEELPAAACVDSSTEYRGFDLETKSNVVSAAFCQQLCSSSSSSNCLFWTHDKNKNVCHLKGEGADRHKVSSKATLGMVSAARDCIPINPGCHVLDSSYLGAVTRQLRQVATFEACQQNCQLDSSCFFFNWSSSSKLCQLRAAAPQGLVTDHSTQGLVAGPKFCPNDDVCLEEADYVGHDVEAIEDGSVSSAVSCRSRCRSSSSCSFFTFAKDTKSCYLKDQQALKGKTTGLASLGRLSGPKNCFLHFGKP
;
A
#
# COMPACT_ATOMS: atom_id res chain seq x y z
N MET A 1 -4.86 -26.92 -32.17
CA MET A 1 -3.70 -27.10 -31.26
C MET A 1 -4.22 -26.76 -29.86
N PHE A 2 -4.39 -27.77 -29.01
CA PHE A 2 -5.13 -27.64 -27.75
C PHE A 2 -4.32 -26.84 -26.73
N LEU A 3 -4.78 -25.63 -26.38
CA LEU A 3 -4.28 -24.88 -25.23
C LEU A 3 -5.14 -25.20 -24.01
N PHE A 4 -4.45 -25.39 -22.88
CA PHE A 4 -5.00 -25.72 -21.57
C PHE A 4 -6.17 -24.80 -21.19
N ALA A 5 -7.21 -25.37 -20.56
CA ALA A 5 -8.44 -24.68 -20.20
C ALA A 5 -8.16 -23.43 -19.31
N GLY A 6 -8.35 -22.22 -19.85
CA GLY A 6 -8.27 -20.96 -19.09
C GLY A 6 -7.23 -19.94 -19.56
N PHE A 7 -6.38 -20.26 -20.54
CA PHE A 7 -5.48 -19.27 -21.13
C PHE A 7 -6.20 -18.43 -22.18
N ARG A 8 -5.89 -17.14 -22.21
CA ARG A 8 -6.41 -16.14 -23.15
C ARG A 8 -5.27 -15.60 -23.99
N GLU A 9 -5.19 -16.03 -25.25
CA GLU A 9 -4.28 -15.42 -26.21
C GLU A 9 -4.78 -14.05 -26.66
N GLY A 10 -3.86 -13.13 -26.91
CA GLY A 10 -4.19 -11.81 -27.44
C GLY A 10 -4.75 -10.83 -26.42
N VAL A 11 -4.74 -11.20 -25.12
CA VAL A 11 -5.29 -10.40 -24.03
C VAL A 11 -4.18 -10.13 -23.03
N ASP A 12 -3.90 -8.85 -22.79
CA ASP A 12 -3.05 -8.38 -21.69
C ASP A 12 -3.93 -7.90 -20.54
N TYR A 13 -3.51 -8.22 -19.31
CA TYR A 13 -4.08 -7.62 -18.12
C TYR A 13 -3.22 -6.43 -17.72
N VAL A 14 -3.53 -5.23 -18.20
CA VAL A 14 -2.68 -4.05 -18.00
C VAL A 14 -2.64 -3.67 -16.51
N GLY A 15 -1.43 -3.52 -15.97
CA GLY A 15 -1.21 -3.15 -14.57
C GLY A 15 -1.43 -4.28 -13.57
N CYS A 16 -1.65 -3.90 -12.30
CA CYS A 16 -1.86 -4.80 -11.17
C CYS A 16 -0.75 -5.85 -10.97
N ASP A 17 0.45 -5.52 -11.41
CA ASP A 17 1.65 -6.34 -11.32
C ASP A 17 2.13 -6.44 -9.87
N LEU A 18 2.19 -7.67 -9.40
CA LEU A 18 2.84 -8.05 -8.16
C LEU A 18 4.32 -8.31 -8.41
N LEU A 19 4.65 -9.00 -9.50
CA LEU A 19 6.02 -9.34 -9.88
C LEU A 19 6.16 -9.29 -11.40
N ARG A 20 7.28 -8.71 -11.90
CA ARG A 20 7.57 -8.59 -13.33
C ARG A 20 8.88 -9.30 -13.69
N VAL A 21 8.84 -10.54 -14.16
CA VAL A 21 10.05 -11.26 -14.57
C VAL A 21 10.36 -10.98 -16.04
N GLU A 22 11.36 -10.13 -16.30
CA GLU A 22 11.71 -9.66 -17.66
C GLU A 22 13.13 -10.07 -18.11
N ASP A 23 13.79 -10.95 -17.36
CA ASP A 23 15.14 -11.48 -17.65
C ASP A 23 15.14 -12.71 -18.57
N ALA A 24 14.00 -13.01 -19.19
CA ALA A 24 13.75 -14.20 -20.01
C ALA A 24 13.95 -15.56 -19.30
N SER A 25 14.00 -15.60 -17.96
CA SER A 25 14.08 -16.85 -17.19
C SER A 25 12.80 -17.70 -17.27
N VAL A 26 11.65 -17.09 -17.57
CA VAL A 26 10.37 -17.77 -17.74
C VAL A 26 10.11 -18.03 -19.22
N SER A 27 10.19 -19.29 -19.64
CA SER A 27 10.18 -19.64 -21.08
C SER A 27 8.80 -19.76 -21.73
N SER A 28 7.72 -19.80 -20.94
CA SER A 28 6.36 -20.01 -21.44
C SER A 28 5.27 -19.46 -20.51
N ALA A 29 4.06 -19.27 -21.07
CA ALA A 29 2.87 -18.93 -20.30
C ALA A 29 2.55 -19.96 -19.20
N ALA A 30 2.78 -21.26 -19.47
CA ALA A 30 2.61 -22.31 -18.47
C ALA A 30 3.61 -22.19 -17.32
N ALA A 31 4.88 -21.88 -17.61
CA ALA A 31 5.88 -21.60 -16.58
C ALA A 31 5.53 -20.33 -15.78
N CYS A 32 4.99 -19.30 -16.44
CA CYS A 32 4.51 -18.09 -15.79
C CYS A 32 3.31 -18.37 -14.86
N GLN A 33 2.39 -19.25 -15.25
CA GLN A 33 1.32 -19.73 -14.39
C GLN A 33 1.86 -20.50 -13.18
N GLN A 34 2.85 -21.38 -13.35
CA GLN A 34 3.45 -22.10 -12.22
C GLN A 34 4.13 -21.14 -11.23
N LEU A 35 4.79 -20.11 -11.74
CA LEU A 35 5.32 -19.03 -10.91
C LEU A 35 4.21 -18.26 -10.20
N CYS A 36 3.07 -18.04 -10.86
CA CYS A 36 1.87 -17.49 -10.22
C CYS A 36 1.41 -18.42 -9.08
N VAL A 37 1.33 -19.73 -9.29
CA VAL A 37 0.95 -20.72 -8.27
C VAL A 37 1.91 -20.71 -7.08
N SER A 38 3.22 -20.57 -7.27
CA SER A 38 4.15 -20.48 -6.14
C SER A 38 4.03 -19.16 -5.37
N PHE A 39 3.44 -18.13 -5.98
CA PHE A 39 3.30 -16.81 -5.39
C PHE A 39 1.91 -16.61 -4.79
N ALA A 40 1.73 -16.79 -3.47
CA ALA A 40 0.42 -16.80 -2.80
C ALA A 40 -0.52 -15.62 -3.14
N ALA A 41 0.04 -14.45 -3.40
CA ALA A 41 -0.71 -13.24 -3.73
C ALA A 41 -1.13 -13.13 -5.22
N CYS A 42 -0.58 -13.98 -6.10
CA CYS A 42 -0.90 -13.98 -7.53
C CYS A 42 -2.21 -14.70 -7.81
N ALA A 43 -3.13 -14.02 -8.49
CA ALA A 43 -4.42 -14.58 -8.91
C ALA A 43 -4.52 -14.75 -10.44
N PHE A 44 -3.75 -13.96 -11.20
CA PHE A 44 -3.70 -14.01 -12.66
C PHE A 44 -2.27 -13.77 -13.13
N PHE A 45 -1.96 -14.12 -14.37
CA PHE A 45 -0.69 -13.78 -14.98
C PHE A 45 -0.91 -13.27 -16.41
N SER A 46 0.08 -12.51 -16.91
CA SER A 46 0.23 -12.19 -18.33
C SER A 46 1.64 -12.55 -18.76
N PHE A 47 1.77 -13.22 -19.90
CA PHE A 47 3.04 -13.68 -20.45
C PHE A 47 3.24 -13.09 -21.85
N LYS A 48 4.32 -12.33 -22.04
CA LYS A 48 4.66 -11.70 -23.31
C LYS A 48 5.58 -12.60 -24.12
N LYS A 49 5.12 -13.05 -25.29
CA LYS A 49 5.77 -14.10 -26.09
C LYS A 49 7.11 -13.64 -26.65
N SER A 50 7.20 -12.40 -27.14
CA SER A 50 8.41 -11.83 -27.75
C SER A 50 9.56 -11.66 -26.77
N THR A 51 9.29 -11.07 -25.59
CA THR A 51 10.32 -10.76 -24.59
C THR A 51 10.53 -11.86 -23.57
N LYS A 52 9.66 -12.88 -23.55
CA LYS A 52 9.59 -13.87 -22.46
C LYS A 52 9.31 -13.23 -21.09
N GLY A 53 8.66 -12.06 -21.11
CA GLY A 53 8.23 -11.37 -19.89
C GLY A 53 7.09 -12.12 -19.21
N CYS A 54 7.20 -12.35 -17.90
CA CYS A 54 6.15 -12.95 -17.07
C CYS A 54 5.70 -11.96 -15.99
N TYR A 55 4.42 -11.60 -16.03
CA TYR A 55 3.81 -10.61 -15.17
C TYR A 55 2.81 -11.30 -14.25
N LEU A 56 3.15 -11.44 -12.97
CA LEU A 56 2.25 -11.98 -11.96
C LEU A 56 1.33 -10.88 -11.46
N LYS A 57 0.04 -11.13 -11.42
CA LYS A 57 -0.96 -10.09 -11.19
C LYS A 57 -1.92 -10.47 -10.07
N SER A 58 -2.40 -9.45 -9.38
CA SER A 58 -3.38 -9.61 -8.30
C SER A 58 -4.77 -10.00 -8.85
N ALA A 59 -5.73 -10.28 -7.97
CA ALA A 59 -7.11 -10.64 -8.33
C ALA A 59 -7.85 -9.58 -9.18
N ALA A 60 -7.26 -8.39 -9.27
CA ALA A 60 -7.70 -7.25 -10.07
C ALA A 60 -7.52 -7.40 -11.58
N ALA A 61 -6.60 -8.26 -12.00
CA ALA A 61 -6.06 -8.26 -13.37
C ALA A 61 -7.13 -8.20 -14.48
N PRO A 62 -8.28 -8.91 -14.37
CA PRO A 62 -9.32 -8.87 -15.39
C PRO A 62 -9.98 -7.50 -15.62
N PHE A 63 -9.82 -6.51 -14.71
CA PHE A 63 -10.34 -5.15 -14.94
C PHE A 63 -9.48 -4.34 -15.90
N GLY A 64 -8.21 -4.71 -16.08
CA GLY A 64 -7.27 -4.07 -16.99
C GLY A 64 -7.17 -4.76 -18.35
N GLU A 65 -8.18 -5.55 -18.76
CA GLU A 65 -8.14 -6.28 -20.03
C GLU A 65 -7.95 -5.34 -21.24
N ALA A 66 -6.85 -5.53 -21.96
CA ALA A 66 -6.55 -4.87 -23.23
C ALA A 66 -6.17 -5.92 -24.27
N ALA A 67 -6.40 -5.61 -25.55
CA ALA A 67 -5.95 -6.47 -26.64
C ALA A 67 -4.46 -6.27 -26.90
N ASP A 68 -3.66 -7.33 -26.77
CA ASP A 68 -2.26 -7.38 -27.21
C ASP A 68 -1.97 -8.77 -27.82
N PRO A 69 -1.79 -8.89 -29.15
CA PRO A 69 -1.57 -10.17 -29.82
C PRO A 69 -0.28 -10.88 -29.38
N ASP A 70 0.66 -10.18 -28.74
CA ASP A 70 1.91 -10.76 -28.23
C ASP A 70 1.77 -11.36 -26.82
N VAL A 71 0.62 -11.21 -26.17
CA VAL A 71 0.42 -11.63 -24.78
C VAL A 71 -0.49 -12.86 -24.67
N ILE A 72 -0.17 -13.73 -23.71
CA ILE A 72 -1.02 -14.83 -23.23
C ILE A 72 -1.29 -14.59 -21.75
N SER A 73 -2.54 -14.41 -21.36
CA SER A 73 -2.93 -14.23 -19.97
C SER A 73 -3.74 -15.40 -19.43
N GLY A 74 -3.84 -15.54 -18.11
CA GLY A 74 -4.63 -16.62 -17.52
C GLY A 74 -4.74 -16.55 -15.99
N PRO A 75 -5.60 -17.38 -15.39
CA PRO A 75 -5.75 -17.46 -13.94
C PRO A 75 -4.56 -18.19 -13.30
N ARG A 76 -4.40 -18.00 -11.98
CA ARG A 76 -3.43 -18.69 -11.12
C ARG A 76 -3.44 -20.20 -11.34
N SER A 77 -4.62 -20.81 -11.39
CA SER A 77 -4.78 -22.23 -11.66
C SER A 77 -5.95 -22.46 -12.60
N CYS A 78 -5.81 -23.43 -13.50
CA CYS A 78 -6.87 -23.87 -14.38
C CYS A 78 -7.78 -24.84 -13.60
N SER A 79 -9.08 -24.55 -13.51
CA SER A 79 -10.05 -25.53 -13.00
C SER A 79 -10.35 -26.56 -14.09
N SER A 80 -10.04 -27.83 -13.85
CA SER A 80 -10.53 -28.94 -14.67
C SER A 80 -12.05 -29.01 -14.50
N SER A 81 -12.81 -28.51 -15.46
CA SER A 81 -14.27 -28.67 -15.45
C SER A 81 -14.62 -30.12 -15.76
N SER A 82 -15.00 -30.88 -14.72
CA SER A 82 -15.86 -32.06 -14.84
C SER A 82 -17.17 -31.79 -14.12
N SER A 83 -18.17 -31.36 -14.88
CA SER A 83 -19.58 -31.49 -14.54
C SER A 83 -19.99 -32.96 -14.67
N SER A 84 -20.32 -33.62 -13.56
CA SER A 84 -21.30 -34.71 -13.55
C SER A 84 -21.69 -35.09 -12.12
N SER A 85 -23.00 -35.00 -11.91
CA SER A 85 -23.82 -35.56 -10.84
C SER A 85 -23.40 -36.99 -10.49
N SER A 86 -23.29 -37.30 -9.20
CA SER A 86 -23.54 -38.63 -8.65
C SER A 86 -23.76 -38.52 -7.14
N SER A 87 -25.02 -38.70 -6.82
CA SER A 87 -25.61 -39.10 -5.56
C SER A 87 -24.73 -40.02 -4.70
N SER A 88 -24.64 -39.73 -3.41
CA SER A 88 -24.54 -40.75 -2.37
C SER A 88 -25.18 -40.20 -1.09
N SER A 89 -26.38 -40.70 -0.87
CA SER A 89 -27.29 -40.49 0.23
C SER A 89 -26.96 -41.36 1.43
N SER A 90 -26.94 -40.77 2.62
CA SER A 90 -27.28 -41.36 3.94
C SER A 90 -27.02 -40.30 5.02
N GLY A 91 -27.90 -39.93 5.95
CA GLY A 91 -29.27 -40.29 6.27
C GLY A 91 -29.61 -39.72 7.67
N GLY A 92 -30.81 -39.11 7.82
CA GLY A 92 -31.52 -38.86 9.09
C GLY A 92 -31.01 -37.71 9.99
N GLY A 93 -31.81 -36.83 10.60
CA GLY A 93 -33.25 -36.67 10.70
C GLY A 93 -33.61 -35.90 11.99
N GLY A 94 -34.50 -34.90 11.90
CA GLY A 94 -35.21 -34.21 13.00
C GLY A 94 -34.34 -33.27 13.87
N GLY A 95 -34.74 -32.06 14.27
CA GLY A 95 -36.04 -31.41 14.38
C GLY A 95 -36.14 -30.78 15.78
N GLY A 96 -36.57 -29.53 15.92
CA GLY A 96 -37.01 -28.98 17.21
C GLY A 96 -36.51 -27.58 17.55
N ALA A 97 -37.46 -26.68 17.80
CA ALA A 97 -37.30 -25.27 18.09
C ALA A 97 -37.11 -24.96 19.59
N ALA A 98 -36.99 -23.64 19.87
CA ALA A 98 -37.26 -22.91 21.12
C ALA A 98 -36.14 -22.96 22.18
N ALA A 99 -35.53 -21.84 22.62
CA ALA A 99 -35.98 -20.56 23.21
C ALA A 99 -35.92 -20.57 24.76
N ALA A 100 -35.41 -19.46 25.30
CA ALA A 100 -35.40 -19.01 26.71
C ALA A 100 -34.43 -19.80 27.64
N ASP A 101 -33.84 -19.27 28.71
CA ASP A 101 -33.94 -18.01 29.47
C ASP A 101 -32.66 -17.87 30.34
N ALA A 102 -32.50 -16.68 30.89
CA ALA A 102 -31.58 -16.11 31.86
C ALA A 102 -31.07 -16.97 33.04
N GLY A 103 -29.95 -16.48 33.61
CA GLY A 103 -29.48 -16.81 34.95
C GLY A 103 -28.27 -15.96 35.34
N ALA A 104 -28.49 -14.94 36.16
CA ALA A 104 -27.53 -13.95 36.63
C ALA A 104 -26.67 -14.42 37.82
N ALA A 105 -25.49 -13.80 37.98
CA ALA A 105 -24.86 -13.35 39.25
C ALA A 105 -23.49 -12.75 38.87
N ALA A 106 -23.27 -11.43 38.91
CA ALA A 106 -22.98 -10.62 40.10
C ALA A 106 -21.68 -11.06 40.81
N ASP A 107 -20.62 -10.26 40.66
CA ASP A 107 -20.00 -9.63 41.82
C ASP A 107 -19.20 -8.38 41.41
N ALA A 108 -19.34 -7.36 42.24
CA ALA A 108 -18.74 -6.05 42.15
C ALA A 108 -17.37 -6.05 42.85
N ASP A 109 -16.44 -5.25 42.35
CA ASP A 109 -15.81 -4.27 43.23
C ASP A 109 -15.30 -3.09 42.41
N ALA A 110 -15.52 -1.90 42.95
CA ALA A 110 -15.26 -0.62 42.33
C ALA A 110 -14.45 0.24 43.30
N ALA A 111 -13.60 1.08 42.69
CA ALA A 111 -12.91 2.23 43.25
C ALA A 111 -11.56 1.90 43.95
N ALA A 112 -10.48 2.68 43.78
CA ALA A 112 -10.36 4.02 43.22
C ALA A 112 -8.91 4.30 42.75
N ALA A 113 -8.83 5.06 41.66
CA ALA A 113 -7.94 6.19 41.41
C ALA A 113 -6.44 6.08 41.73
N ALA A 114 -5.63 6.09 40.67
CA ALA A 114 -4.49 6.99 40.58
C ALA A 114 -4.29 7.39 39.12
N ALA A 115 -4.37 8.70 38.88
CA ALA A 115 -4.23 9.34 37.58
C ALA A 115 -2.84 9.10 36.98
N ALA A 116 -2.80 8.52 35.78
CA ALA A 116 -1.67 8.62 34.87
C ALA A 116 -2.21 9.31 33.61
N ALA A 117 -1.63 10.47 33.31
CA ALA A 117 -1.97 11.29 32.16
C ALA A 117 -1.80 10.49 30.86
N GLU A 118 -2.84 10.53 30.02
CA GLU A 118 -2.84 9.96 28.68
C GLU A 118 -1.78 10.68 27.82
N GLU A 119 -0.85 9.92 27.25
CA GLU A 119 -0.13 10.37 26.05
C GLU A 119 -1.13 10.39 24.90
N GLU A 120 -1.42 11.59 24.38
CA GLU A 120 -2.19 11.79 23.17
C GLU A 120 -1.39 11.21 21.98
N GLU A 121 -1.72 9.99 21.56
CA GLU A 121 -1.05 9.30 20.46
C GLU A 121 -1.31 10.03 19.13
N LEU A 122 -0.27 10.72 18.66
CA LEU A 122 -0.19 11.40 17.37
C LEU A 122 -0.57 10.47 16.19
N PRO A 123 -1.16 11.00 15.10
CA PRO A 123 -1.47 10.19 13.92
C PRO A 123 -0.19 9.58 13.34
N ALA A 124 -0.21 8.25 13.14
CA ALA A 124 0.89 7.39 12.69
C ALA A 124 2.00 8.14 11.91
N ALA A 125 3.06 8.50 12.63
CA ALA A 125 4.32 8.87 12.02
C ALA A 125 4.73 7.72 11.08
N ALA A 126 5.05 8.03 9.83
CA ALA A 126 5.46 7.03 8.85
C ALA A 126 6.49 6.06 9.47
N CYS A 127 6.12 4.79 9.61
CA CYS A 127 6.95 3.78 10.26
C CYS A 127 8.18 3.36 9.43
N VAL A 128 8.32 3.96 8.24
CA VAL A 128 9.38 3.69 7.27
C VAL A 128 10.52 4.71 7.40
N ASP A 129 11.74 4.22 7.27
CA ASP A 129 12.92 5.04 7.12
C ASP A 129 13.13 5.35 5.62
N SER A 130 12.74 6.56 5.22
CA SER A 130 12.87 7.05 3.84
C SER A 130 14.31 7.43 3.50
N SER A 131 14.74 7.08 2.28
CA SER A 131 16.12 7.28 1.80
C SER A 131 17.20 6.59 2.64
N THR A 132 16.83 5.50 3.30
CA THR A 132 17.68 4.78 4.24
C THR A 132 17.80 3.34 3.81
N GLU A 133 19.02 2.85 3.81
CA GLU A 133 19.37 1.45 3.60
C GLU A 133 19.73 0.81 4.94
N TYR A 134 19.16 -0.34 5.25
CA TYR A 134 19.64 -1.18 6.36
C TYR A 134 20.70 -2.12 5.80
N ARG A 135 21.99 -1.84 6.01
CA ARG A 135 23.06 -2.57 5.32
C ARG A 135 23.33 -3.96 5.90
N GLY A 136 23.54 -4.92 5.01
CA GLY A 136 23.84 -6.31 5.36
C GLY A 136 22.63 -7.06 5.92
N PHE A 137 22.91 -8.18 6.61
CA PHE A 137 21.92 -9.07 7.21
C PHE A 137 20.85 -9.58 6.22
N ASP A 138 21.21 -9.64 4.93
CA ASP A 138 20.34 -10.13 3.86
C ASP A 138 20.11 -11.63 4.00
N LEU A 139 18.86 -12.01 4.22
CA LEU A 139 18.41 -13.39 4.17
C LEU A 139 18.11 -13.79 2.72
N GLU A 140 17.45 -12.90 2.00
CA GLU A 140 17.07 -13.12 0.62
C GLU A 140 16.95 -11.78 -0.13
N THR A 141 17.27 -11.80 -1.42
CA THR A 141 17.07 -10.64 -2.30
C THR A 141 16.12 -11.04 -3.43
N LYS A 142 15.03 -10.30 -3.57
CA LYS A 142 14.02 -10.47 -4.61
C LYS A 142 14.16 -9.37 -5.65
N SER A 143 14.39 -9.73 -6.90
CA SER A 143 14.39 -8.81 -8.02
C SER A 143 12.97 -8.52 -8.52
N ASN A 144 12.84 -7.46 -9.31
CA ASN A 144 11.60 -7.03 -9.96
C ASN A 144 10.44 -6.70 -9.00
N VAL A 145 10.77 -6.29 -7.78
CA VAL A 145 9.82 -5.77 -6.81
C VAL A 145 9.74 -4.27 -7.00
N VAL A 146 8.65 -3.79 -7.58
CA VAL A 146 8.46 -2.36 -7.91
C VAL A 146 7.82 -1.55 -6.77
N SER A 147 7.33 -2.22 -5.73
CA SER A 147 6.56 -1.62 -4.64
C SER A 147 7.17 -1.94 -3.28
N ALA A 148 7.33 -0.91 -2.45
CA ALA A 148 7.73 -1.07 -1.06
C ALA A 148 6.67 -1.83 -0.25
N ALA A 149 5.37 -1.59 -0.49
CA ALA A 149 4.29 -2.34 0.15
C ALA A 149 4.34 -3.83 -0.21
N PHE A 150 4.78 -4.14 -1.42
CA PHE A 150 5.00 -5.53 -1.82
C PHE A 150 6.25 -6.13 -1.18
N CYS A 151 7.34 -5.36 -1.05
CA CYS A 151 8.53 -5.79 -0.32
C CYS A 151 8.22 -6.11 1.15
N GLN A 152 7.45 -5.24 1.81
CA GLN A 152 6.90 -5.47 3.14
C GLN A 152 6.10 -6.79 3.21
N GLN A 153 5.18 -6.99 2.27
CA GLN A 153 4.36 -8.21 2.20
C GLN A 153 5.20 -9.47 2.00
N LEU A 154 6.28 -9.41 1.21
CA LEU A 154 7.22 -10.52 1.07
C LEU A 154 7.88 -10.85 2.42
N CYS A 155 8.35 -9.85 3.17
CA CYS A 155 8.90 -10.06 4.51
C CYS A 155 7.87 -10.66 5.49
N SER A 156 6.64 -10.13 5.53
CA SER A 156 5.58 -10.63 6.42
C SER A 156 5.05 -12.02 6.07
N SER A 157 5.07 -12.40 4.79
CA SER A 157 4.57 -13.71 4.34
C SER A 157 5.64 -14.80 4.30
N SER A 158 6.90 -14.44 4.50
CA SER A 158 8.01 -15.40 4.46
C SER A 158 8.10 -16.16 5.79
N SER A 159 7.15 -17.07 6.02
CA SER A 159 7.07 -17.92 7.21
C SER A 159 8.29 -18.82 7.41
N SER A 160 9.11 -19.00 6.38
CA SER A 160 10.37 -19.77 6.42
C SER A 160 11.61 -18.89 6.65
N SER A 161 11.46 -17.56 6.66
CA SER A 161 12.57 -16.62 6.85
C SER A 161 12.44 -15.95 8.21
N ASN A 162 13.54 -15.80 8.94
CA ASN A 162 13.61 -14.93 10.11
C ASN A 162 13.61 -13.45 9.68
N CYS A 163 12.80 -13.07 8.68
CA CYS A 163 12.73 -11.71 8.16
C CYS A 163 12.12 -10.81 9.22
N LEU A 164 12.90 -9.86 9.72
CA LEU A 164 12.49 -8.88 10.71
C LEU A 164 12.48 -7.47 10.14
N PHE A 165 13.21 -7.26 9.04
CA PHE A 165 13.33 -5.98 8.37
C PHE A 165 13.38 -6.17 6.86
N TRP A 166 13.15 -5.09 6.13
CA TRP A 166 13.25 -5.07 4.68
C TRP A 166 13.81 -3.74 4.20
N THR A 167 14.50 -3.77 3.05
CA THR A 167 14.91 -2.58 2.31
C THR A 167 14.49 -2.73 0.86
N HIS A 168 13.73 -1.77 0.35
CA HIS A 168 13.34 -1.69 -1.06
C HIS A 168 14.16 -0.62 -1.77
N ASP A 169 14.85 -1.01 -2.85
CA ASP A 169 15.51 -0.12 -3.80
C ASP A 169 14.55 0.16 -4.97
N LYS A 170 13.95 1.34 -4.95
CA LYS A 170 13.00 1.76 -6.00
C LYS A 170 13.67 1.95 -7.37
N ASN A 171 14.97 2.29 -7.39
CA ASN A 171 15.68 2.58 -8.63
C ASN A 171 16.05 1.30 -9.38
N LYS A 172 16.26 0.21 -8.63
CA LYS A 172 16.61 -1.11 -9.20
C LYS A 172 15.45 -2.11 -9.18
N ASN A 173 14.33 -1.77 -8.56
CA ASN A 173 13.21 -2.67 -8.30
C ASN A 173 13.66 -3.92 -7.54
N VAL A 174 14.44 -3.74 -6.48
CA VAL A 174 14.97 -4.84 -5.67
C VAL A 174 14.46 -4.74 -4.24
N CYS A 175 14.05 -5.87 -3.68
CA CYS A 175 13.65 -6.01 -2.29
C CYS A 175 14.64 -6.91 -1.56
N HIS A 176 15.26 -6.38 -0.51
CA HIS A 176 16.17 -7.10 0.38
C HIS A 176 15.41 -7.47 1.66
N LEU A 177 15.22 -8.77 1.91
CA LEU A 177 14.63 -9.33 3.12
C LEU A 177 15.75 -9.57 4.13
N LYS A 178 15.60 -9.04 5.35
CA LYS A 178 16.70 -8.92 6.30
C LYS A 178 16.36 -9.50 7.67
N GLY A 179 17.37 -10.10 8.28
CA GLY A 179 17.28 -10.74 9.59
C GLY A 179 17.54 -9.80 10.76
N GLU A 180 17.74 -10.39 11.93
CA GLU A 180 18.02 -9.68 13.17
C GLU A 180 19.28 -8.81 13.09
N GLY A 181 19.20 -7.59 13.63
CA GLY A 181 20.33 -6.64 13.69
C GLY A 181 20.49 -5.72 12.48
N ALA A 182 19.63 -5.85 11.46
CA ALA A 182 19.67 -4.99 10.26
C ALA A 182 19.43 -3.50 10.59
N ASP A 183 18.59 -3.21 11.59
CA ASP A 183 18.29 -1.87 12.07
C ASP A 183 19.46 -1.17 12.77
N ARG A 184 20.55 -1.89 13.10
CA ARG A 184 21.75 -1.31 13.71
C ARG A 184 22.70 -0.65 12.69
N HIS A 185 22.53 -0.95 11.41
CA HIS A 185 23.42 -0.50 10.33
C HIS A 185 22.66 0.35 9.29
N LYS A 186 21.95 1.37 9.78
CA LYS A 186 21.21 2.32 8.94
C LYS A 186 22.19 3.29 8.26
N VAL A 187 22.08 3.41 6.95
CA VAL A 187 22.86 4.37 6.17
C VAL A 187 21.91 5.25 5.38
N SER A 188 22.04 6.56 5.57
CA SER A 188 21.31 7.59 4.84
C SER A 188 22.33 8.52 4.16
N SER A 189 22.27 8.58 2.83
CA SER A 189 23.16 9.39 2.02
C SER A 189 22.53 9.70 0.66
N LYS A 190 23.22 10.50 -0.17
CA LYS A 190 22.81 10.74 -1.56
C LYS A 190 22.65 9.43 -2.36
N ALA A 191 23.45 8.41 -2.07
CA ALA A 191 23.37 7.12 -2.75
C ALA A 191 22.14 6.29 -2.36
N THR A 192 21.52 6.56 -1.21
CA THR A 192 20.37 5.80 -0.69
C THR A 192 19.04 6.54 -0.90
N LEU A 193 19.00 7.63 -1.69
CA LEU A 193 17.77 8.40 -1.95
C LEU A 193 16.61 7.57 -2.52
N GLY A 194 16.92 6.48 -3.24
CA GLY A 194 15.93 5.53 -3.76
C GLY A 194 15.55 4.40 -2.82
N MET A 195 16.13 4.35 -1.63
CA MET A 195 15.94 3.27 -0.68
C MET A 195 14.83 3.62 0.32
N VAL A 196 14.01 2.65 0.68
CA VAL A 196 13.10 2.75 1.82
C VAL A 196 13.21 1.47 2.63
N SER A 197 13.37 1.61 3.95
CA SER A 197 13.57 0.47 4.85
C SER A 197 12.58 0.52 6.00
N ALA A 198 12.19 -0.64 6.53
CA ALA A 198 11.39 -0.70 7.74
C ALA A 198 11.42 -2.08 8.42
N ALA A 199 10.76 -2.16 9.58
CA ALA A 199 10.45 -3.43 10.23
C ALA A 199 9.41 -4.24 9.42
N ARG A 200 9.38 -5.55 9.64
CA ARG A 200 8.52 -6.51 8.94
C ARG A 200 7.07 -6.05 8.84
N ASP A 201 6.50 -5.63 9.96
CA ASP A 201 5.06 -5.35 10.06
C ASP A 201 4.71 -3.86 9.80
N CYS A 202 5.70 -3.05 9.41
CA CYS A 202 5.48 -1.65 9.04
C CYS A 202 4.90 -1.54 7.63
N ILE A 203 3.62 -1.18 7.52
CA ILE A 203 2.94 -0.96 6.24
C ILE A 203 3.36 0.42 5.67
N PRO A 204 4.01 0.48 4.50
CA PRO A 204 4.59 1.71 3.97
C PRO A 204 3.53 2.58 3.27
N ILE A 205 2.64 3.18 4.05
CA ILE A 205 1.63 4.11 3.53
C ILE A 205 2.25 5.45 3.10
N ASN A 206 1.68 6.10 2.08
CA ASN A 206 1.94 7.52 1.82
C ASN A 206 1.15 8.39 2.83
N PRO A 207 1.81 9.02 3.82
CA PRO A 207 1.14 9.81 4.85
C PRO A 207 0.49 11.05 4.22
N GLY A 208 -0.81 11.24 4.41
CA GLY A 208 -1.57 12.34 3.78
C GLY A 208 -2.28 11.95 2.48
N CYS A 209 -2.05 10.74 1.98
CA CYS A 209 -2.97 10.08 1.05
C CYS A 209 -3.75 8.96 1.74
N HIS A 210 -3.04 8.08 2.43
CA HIS A 210 -3.63 6.93 3.11
C HIS A 210 -3.57 7.14 4.62
N VAL A 211 -4.44 6.42 5.32
CA VAL A 211 -4.50 6.42 6.77
C VAL A 211 -4.47 4.98 7.26
N LEU A 212 -3.50 4.67 8.12
CA LEU A 212 -3.35 3.37 8.77
C LEU A 212 -4.26 3.30 10.00
N ASP A 213 -4.58 2.08 10.41
CA ASP A 213 -5.48 1.75 11.52
C ASP A 213 -6.82 2.47 11.42
N SER A 214 -7.31 2.61 10.19
CA SER A 214 -8.45 3.46 9.85
C SER A 214 -9.36 2.81 8.81
N SER A 215 -10.64 3.19 8.84
CA SER A 215 -11.65 2.65 7.93
C SER A 215 -12.67 3.71 7.53
N TYR A 216 -12.95 3.85 6.23
CA TYR A 216 -14.12 4.61 5.78
C TYR A 216 -15.39 3.81 6.02
N LEU A 217 -16.41 4.48 6.56
CA LEU A 217 -17.74 3.91 6.73
C LEU A 217 -18.62 4.12 5.49
N GLY A 218 -19.70 3.34 5.39
CA GLY A 218 -20.70 3.44 4.33
C GLY A 218 -21.00 2.12 3.62
N ALA A 219 -21.69 2.19 2.49
CA ALA A 219 -22.00 1.02 1.67
C ALA A 219 -20.75 0.55 0.90
N VAL A 220 -20.48 -0.76 0.97
CA VAL A 220 -19.45 -1.40 0.15
C VAL A 220 -20.06 -1.72 -1.21
N THR A 221 -19.52 -1.15 -2.28
CA THR A 221 -19.99 -1.43 -3.65
C THR A 221 -19.40 -2.72 -4.19
N ARG A 222 -18.16 -3.03 -3.81
CA ARG A 222 -17.46 -4.25 -4.24
C ARG A 222 -16.48 -4.75 -3.20
N GLN A 223 -16.31 -6.06 -3.12
CA GLN A 223 -15.31 -6.72 -2.28
C GLN A 223 -14.40 -7.61 -3.11
N LEU A 224 -13.10 -7.54 -2.85
CA LEU A 224 -12.07 -8.35 -3.46
C LEU A 224 -11.27 -9.03 -2.36
N ARG A 225 -11.03 -10.34 -2.51
CA ARG A 225 -10.27 -11.15 -1.55
C ARG A 225 -8.86 -11.40 -2.06
N GLN A 226 -7.95 -11.74 -1.15
CA GLN A 226 -6.56 -12.05 -1.47
C GLN A 226 -5.82 -10.88 -2.16
N VAL A 227 -6.20 -9.65 -1.83
CA VAL A 227 -5.50 -8.46 -2.32
C VAL A 227 -4.30 -8.23 -1.42
N ALA A 228 -3.10 -8.46 -1.95
CA ALA A 228 -1.87 -8.60 -1.17
C ALA A 228 -1.43 -7.35 -0.41
N THR A 229 -1.69 -6.18 -1.00
CA THR A 229 -1.22 -4.88 -0.51
C THR A 229 -2.33 -3.83 -0.62
N PHE A 230 -2.27 -2.78 0.20
CA PHE A 230 -3.20 -1.65 0.08
C PHE A 230 -3.06 -0.94 -1.27
N GLU A 231 -1.86 -0.87 -1.86
CA GLU A 231 -1.63 -0.29 -3.18
C GLU A 231 -2.39 -1.05 -4.27
N ALA A 232 -2.39 -2.39 -4.21
CA ALA A 232 -3.19 -3.20 -5.13
C ALA A 232 -4.69 -2.92 -4.93
N CYS A 233 -5.15 -2.72 -3.68
CA CYS A 233 -6.54 -2.34 -3.43
C CYS A 233 -6.89 -0.96 -4.01
N GLN A 234 -5.99 0.02 -3.87
CA GLN A 234 -6.14 1.33 -4.48
C GLN A 234 -6.20 1.25 -6.01
N GLN A 235 -5.32 0.48 -6.64
CA GLN A 235 -5.36 0.25 -8.09
C GLN A 235 -6.69 -0.37 -8.55
N ASN A 236 -7.25 -1.32 -7.79
CA ASN A 236 -8.59 -1.82 -8.07
C ASN A 236 -9.66 -0.73 -8.00
N CYS A 237 -9.58 0.16 -7.00
CA CYS A 237 -10.47 1.31 -6.92
C CYS A 237 -10.29 2.24 -8.13
N GLN A 238 -9.06 2.40 -8.63
CA GLN A 238 -8.78 3.21 -9.82
C GLN A 238 -9.47 2.67 -11.07
N LEU A 239 -9.45 1.35 -11.26
CA LEU A 239 -10.09 0.65 -12.38
C LEU A 239 -11.62 0.59 -12.24
N ASP A 240 -12.15 0.55 -11.02
CA ASP A 240 -13.59 0.53 -10.79
C ASP A 240 -14.17 1.95 -10.93
N SER A 241 -14.96 2.17 -11.99
CA SER A 241 -15.62 3.45 -12.26
C SER A 241 -16.55 3.94 -11.15
N SER A 242 -17.08 3.03 -10.32
CA SER A 242 -17.99 3.34 -9.21
C SER A 242 -17.26 3.57 -7.88
N CYS A 243 -15.95 3.31 -7.82
CA CYS A 243 -15.15 3.50 -6.62
C CYS A 243 -14.61 4.93 -6.50
N PHE A 244 -14.58 5.44 -5.28
CA PHE A 244 -13.93 6.71 -4.91
C PHE A 244 -13.07 6.57 -3.64
N PHE A 245 -13.36 5.59 -2.79
CA PHE A 245 -12.63 5.28 -1.56
C PHE A 245 -12.47 3.77 -1.39
N PHE A 246 -11.42 3.35 -0.70
CA PHE A 246 -11.19 1.96 -0.37
C PHE A 246 -10.81 1.76 1.09
N ASN A 247 -11.12 0.57 1.61
CA ASN A 247 -10.52 0.03 2.83
C ASN A 247 -9.81 -1.28 2.48
N TRP A 248 -8.65 -1.50 3.05
CA TRP A 248 -7.88 -2.72 2.90
C TRP A 248 -7.45 -3.27 4.25
N SER A 249 -7.56 -4.57 4.44
CA SER A 249 -7.15 -5.25 5.69
C SER A 249 -5.83 -5.98 5.51
N SER A 250 -4.85 -5.68 6.36
CA SER A 250 -3.53 -6.33 6.34
C SER A 250 -3.57 -7.79 6.75
N SER A 251 -4.48 -8.18 7.65
CA SER A 251 -4.63 -9.54 8.14
C SER A 251 -5.44 -10.41 7.19
N SER A 252 -6.63 -9.97 6.79
CA SER A 252 -7.56 -10.76 5.96
C SER A 252 -7.32 -10.63 4.45
N LYS A 253 -6.49 -9.66 4.02
CA LYS A 253 -6.27 -9.31 2.61
C LYS A 253 -7.58 -8.96 1.87
N LEU A 254 -8.58 -8.50 2.62
CA LEU A 254 -9.85 -8.04 2.09
C LEU A 254 -9.72 -6.59 1.64
N CYS A 255 -10.07 -6.33 0.39
CA CYS A 255 -10.19 -5.01 -0.21
C CYS A 255 -11.67 -4.69 -0.42
N GLN A 256 -12.12 -3.57 0.14
CA GLN A 256 -13.50 -3.09 0.03
C GLN A 256 -13.51 -1.76 -0.71
N LEU A 257 -14.24 -1.71 -1.82
CA LEU A 257 -14.42 -0.53 -2.65
C LEU A 257 -15.73 0.17 -2.27
N ARG A 258 -15.72 1.51 -2.30
CA ARG A 258 -16.83 2.35 -1.84
C ARG A 258 -17.01 3.52 -2.80
N ALA A 259 -18.27 3.85 -3.09
CA ALA A 259 -18.62 5.02 -3.89
C ALA A 259 -18.56 6.34 -3.11
N ALA A 260 -18.67 6.28 -1.78
CA ALA A 260 -18.62 7.45 -0.92
C ALA A 260 -18.18 7.04 0.49
N ALA A 261 -17.69 8.01 1.26
CA ALA A 261 -17.39 7.91 2.68
C ALA A 261 -18.23 8.94 3.48
N PRO A 262 -19.58 8.85 3.45
CA PRO A 262 -20.45 9.91 3.96
C PRO A 262 -20.38 10.10 5.48
N GLN A 263 -19.97 9.05 6.19
CA GLN A 263 -19.88 9.00 7.65
C GLN A 263 -18.45 9.28 8.14
N GLY A 264 -17.55 9.67 7.24
CA GLY A 264 -16.17 9.97 7.56
C GLY A 264 -15.29 8.74 7.79
N LEU A 265 -14.19 8.97 8.50
CA LEU A 265 -13.17 8.00 8.84
C LEU A 265 -13.33 7.58 10.32
N VAL A 266 -13.28 6.27 10.57
CA VAL A 266 -13.22 5.73 11.93
C VAL A 266 -11.80 5.27 12.23
N THR A 267 -11.33 5.61 13.43
CA THR A 267 -10.02 5.27 13.97
C THR A 267 -10.20 4.81 15.41
N ASP A 268 -10.30 3.49 15.62
CA ASP A 268 -10.40 2.88 16.94
C ASP A 268 -9.70 1.51 16.96
N HIS A 269 -9.69 0.84 18.11
CA HIS A 269 -9.05 -0.47 18.25
C HIS A 269 -9.56 -1.54 17.25
N SER A 270 -10.78 -1.41 16.74
CA SER A 270 -11.37 -2.33 15.76
C SER A 270 -10.83 -2.13 14.35
N THR A 271 -10.21 -0.98 14.07
CA THR A 271 -9.63 -0.64 12.77
C THR A 271 -8.15 -0.95 12.66
N GLN A 272 -7.53 -1.56 13.68
CA GLN A 272 -6.13 -1.94 13.67
C GLN A 272 -5.78 -2.86 12.48
N GLY A 273 -4.71 -2.52 11.76
CA GLY A 273 -4.27 -3.18 10.55
C GLY A 273 -5.11 -2.86 9.30
N LEU A 274 -6.07 -1.93 9.38
CA LEU A 274 -6.81 -1.44 8.22
C LEU A 274 -6.11 -0.23 7.61
N VAL A 275 -6.05 -0.19 6.28
CA VAL A 275 -5.60 0.98 5.52
C VAL A 275 -6.79 1.53 4.77
N ALA A 276 -7.13 2.78 5.04
CA ALA A 276 -8.13 3.54 4.29
C ALA A 276 -7.44 4.52 3.34
N GLY A 277 -8.03 4.72 2.16
CA GLY A 277 -7.52 5.71 1.21
C GLY A 277 -8.50 6.08 0.10
N PRO A 278 -8.24 7.19 -0.60
CA PRO A 278 -8.99 7.58 -1.79
C PRO A 278 -8.57 6.74 -3.00
N LYS A 279 -9.40 6.77 -4.04
CA LYS A 279 -9.11 6.17 -5.36
C LYS A 279 -7.78 6.66 -5.94
N PHE A 280 -7.52 7.96 -5.86
CA PHE A 280 -6.29 8.56 -6.34
C PHE A 280 -5.58 9.27 -5.20
N CYS A 281 -4.28 8.98 -5.04
CA CYS A 281 -3.41 9.88 -4.30
C CYS A 281 -3.12 11.11 -5.17
N PRO A 282 -3.04 12.31 -4.57
CA PRO A 282 -2.33 13.41 -5.19
C PRO A 282 -0.90 12.94 -5.50
N ASN A 283 -0.44 13.07 -6.74
CA ASN A 283 0.95 12.77 -7.09
C ASN A 283 1.85 13.85 -6.47
N ASP A 284 2.31 13.61 -5.25
CA ASP A 284 3.15 14.56 -4.52
C ASP A 284 4.49 14.78 -5.22
N ASP A 285 5.06 13.77 -5.89
CA ASP A 285 6.33 13.91 -6.64
C ASP A 285 6.28 14.97 -7.75
N VAL A 286 5.10 15.32 -8.28
CA VAL A 286 4.96 16.36 -9.31
C VAL A 286 4.88 17.77 -8.71
N CYS A 287 4.46 17.87 -7.44
CA CYS A 287 4.22 19.14 -6.76
C CYS A 287 5.23 19.44 -5.66
N LEU A 288 6.11 18.47 -5.36
CA LEU A 288 7.25 18.63 -4.48
C LEU A 288 8.48 18.97 -5.31
N GLU A 289 9.17 20.04 -4.92
CA GLU A 289 10.45 20.39 -5.48
C GLU A 289 11.52 20.48 -4.38
N GLU A 290 12.76 20.16 -4.73
CA GLU A 290 13.91 20.36 -3.86
C GLU A 290 14.30 21.85 -3.85
N ALA A 291 13.63 22.58 -2.99
CA ALA A 291 13.74 24.02 -2.83
C ALA A 291 13.44 24.40 -1.38
N ASP A 292 13.91 25.57 -0.96
CA ASP A 292 13.48 26.19 0.29
C ASP A 292 12.82 27.53 0.00
N TYR A 293 11.55 27.65 0.38
CA TYR A 293 10.84 28.92 0.36
C TYR A 293 11.17 29.71 1.63
N VAL A 294 12.26 30.46 1.65
CA VAL A 294 12.76 31.12 2.87
C VAL A 294 11.76 32.17 3.39
N GLY A 295 11.49 32.15 4.70
CA GLY A 295 10.57 33.08 5.35
C GLY A 295 9.09 32.83 5.02
N HIS A 296 8.25 33.84 5.25
CA HIS A 296 6.79 33.79 5.04
C HIS A 296 6.07 32.68 5.82
N ASP A 297 6.64 32.29 6.96
CA ASP A 297 6.09 31.26 7.84
C ASP A 297 4.84 31.79 8.56
N VAL A 298 3.72 31.11 8.36
CA VAL A 298 2.51 31.29 9.17
C VAL A 298 2.52 30.39 10.40
N GLU A 299 3.23 29.26 10.32
CA GLU A 299 3.39 28.31 11.42
C GLU A 299 4.66 27.47 11.19
N ALA A 300 5.41 27.19 12.25
CA ALA A 300 6.57 26.30 12.23
C ALA A 300 6.35 25.16 13.21
N ILE A 301 6.35 23.93 12.70
CA ILE A 301 6.20 22.69 13.45
C ILE A 301 7.57 22.01 13.50
N GLU A 302 8.27 22.13 14.63
CA GLU A 302 9.68 21.69 14.78
C GLU A 302 9.85 20.63 15.88
N ASP A 303 8.76 20.02 16.32
CA ASP A 303 8.72 18.97 17.34
C ASP A 303 9.10 17.57 16.80
N GLY A 304 9.39 17.47 15.49
CA GLY A 304 9.69 16.22 14.81
C GLY A 304 8.48 15.31 14.53
N SER A 305 7.26 15.77 14.82
CA SER A 305 6.01 15.03 14.59
C SER A 305 5.68 14.84 13.10
N VAL A 306 6.24 15.67 12.23
CA VAL A 306 6.00 15.63 10.79
C VAL A 306 7.09 14.82 10.10
N SER A 307 6.81 13.58 9.70
CA SER A 307 7.85 12.67 9.18
C SER A 307 8.10 12.76 7.67
N SER A 308 7.34 13.59 6.93
CA SER A 308 7.49 13.71 5.48
C SER A 308 6.95 15.03 4.93
N ALA A 309 7.41 15.40 3.73
CA ALA A 309 6.91 16.57 2.99
C ALA A 309 5.41 16.48 2.70
N VAL A 310 4.90 15.27 2.44
CA VAL A 310 3.46 15.05 2.20
C VAL A 310 2.66 15.27 3.48
N SER A 311 3.14 14.78 4.63
CA SER A 311 2.51 15.07 5.93
C SER A 311 2.52 16.57 6.23
N CYS A 312 3.63 17.27 5.93
CA CYS A 312 3.72 18.72 6.07
C CYS A 312 2.70 19.46 5.19
N ARG A 313 2.52 19.01 3.95
CA ARG A 313 1.49 19.51 3.04
C ARG A 313 0.08 19.28 3.55
N SER A 314 -0.17 18.13 4.21
CA SER A 314 -1.46 17.84 4.86
C SER A 314 -1.75 18.85 5.97
N ARG A 315 -0.76 19.17 6.82
CA ARG A 315 -0.87 20.25 7.81
C ARG A 315 -1.17 21.60 7.15
N CYS A 316 -0.50 21.91 6.04
CA CYS A 316 -0.79 23.11 5.26
C CYS A 316 -2.24 23.14 4.73
N ARG A 317 -2.80 22.01 4.31
CA ARG A 317 -4.19 21.93 3.83
C ARG A 317 -5.20 22.26 4.94
N SER A 318 -4.95 21.78 6.15
CA SER A 318 -5.80 22.03 7.32
C SER A 318 -5.70 23.47 7.83
N SER A 319 -4.58 24.14 7.59
CA SER A 319 -4.39 25.55 7.96
C SER A 319 -5.03 26.47 6.90
N SER A 320 -5.96 27.34 7.30
CA SER A 320 -6.61 28.30 6.39
C SER A 320 -5.65 29.38 5.87
N SER A 321 -4.64 29.75 6.67
CA SER A 321 -3.63 30.76 6.35
C SER A 321 -2.47 30.23 5.51
N CYS A 322 -2.31 28.91 5.41
CA CYS A 322 -1.25 28.30 4.61
C CYS A 322 -1.62 28.26 3.12
N SER A 323 -0.63 28.49 2.25
CA SER A 323 -0.70 28.41 0.78
C SER A 323 0.46 27.59 0.19
N PHE A 324 1.61 27.56 0.85
CA PHE A 324 2.79 26.77 0.50
C PHE A 324 3.43 26.18 1.75
N PHE A 325 4.38 25.28 1.61
CA PHE A 325 5.14 24.76 2.74
C PHE A 325 6.58 24.47 2.34
N THR A 326 7.46 24.41 3.34
CA THR A 326 8.77 23.76 3.24
C THR A 326 8.88 22.68 4.30
N PHE A 327 9.32 21.48 3.93
CA PHE A 327 9.69 20.42 4.85
C PHE A 327 11.19 20.23 4.88
N ALA A 328 11.80 20.36 6.06
CA ALA A 328 13.22 20.08 6.28
C ALA A 328 13.39 18.64 6.75
N LYS A 329 14.04 17.81 5.93
CA LYS A 329 14.11 16.37 6.14
C LYS A 329 14.95 15.98 7.37
N ASP A 330 16.10 16.64 7.56
CA ASP A 330 17.05 16.26 8.59
C ASP A 330 16.51 16.51 10.01
N THR A 331 15.74 17.58 10.18
CA THR A 331 15.15 17.98 11.46
C THR A 331 13.70 17.54 11.60
N LYS A 332 13.09 16.99 10.54
CA LYS A 332 11.64 16.72 10.46
C LYS A 332 10.78 17.97 10.73
N SER A 333 11.32 19.16 10.44
CA SER A 333 10.62 20.42 10.63
C SER A 333 9.68 20.70 9.45
N CYS A 334 8.46 21.14 9.74
CA CYS A 334 7.47 21.54 8.77
C CYS A 334 7.12 23.01 8.92
N TYR A 335 7.37 23.78 7.87
CA TYR A 335 7.14 25.22 7.81
C TYR A 335 5.93 25.49 6.91
N LEU A 336 4.81 25.89 7.50
CA LEU A 336 3.61 26.30 6.80
C LEU A 336 3.75 27.77 6.40
N LYS A 337 3.47 28.10 5.15
CA LYS A 337 3.80 29.42 4.59
C LYS A 337 2.62 30.06 3.88
N ASP A 338 2.60 31.40 3.90
CA ASP A 338 1.56 32.20 3.24
C ASP A 338 1.74 32.23 1.70
N GLN A 339 0.84 32.95 1.01
CA GLN A 339 0.83 33.08 -0.45
C GLN A 339 2.08 33.74 -1.07
N GLN A 340 2.92 34.39 -0.26
CA GLN A 340 4.13 35.08 -0.71
C GLN A 340 5.39 34.19 -0.64
N ALA A 341 5.28 32.94 -0.17
CA ALA A 341 6.39 32.00 0.00
C ALA A 341 7.34 31.91 -1.21
N LEU A 342 6.82 31.95 -2.43
CA LEU A 342 7.61 31.86 -3.66
C LEU A 342 8.61 33.01 -3.83
N LYS A 343 8.43 34.16 -3.17
CA LYS A 343 9.40 35.26 -3.18
C LYS A 343 10.71 34.88 -2.49
N GLY A 344 10.66 33.96 -1.53
CA GLY A 344 11.81 33.45 -0.80
C GLY A 344 12.40 32.18 -1.40
N LYS A 345 11.98 31.76 -2.59
CA LYS A 345 12.41 30.51 -3.20
C LYS A 345 13.92 30.50 -3.46
N THR A 346 14.60 29.55 -2.86
CA THR A 346 16.00 29.19 -3.10
C THR A 346 16.10 27.78 -3.65
N THR A 347 17.15 27.52 -4.43
CA THR A 347 17.44 26.22 -5.05
C THR A 347 18.93 25.93 -4.99
N GLY A 348 19.32 24.66 -5.19
CA GLY A 348 20.73 24.24 -5.24
C GLY A 348 21.23 23.76 -3.88
N LEU A 349 22.55 23.82 -3.64
CA LEU A 349 23.20 23.25 -2.45
C LEU A 349 22.63 23.75 -1.12
N ALA A 350 22.15 25.00 -1.07
CA ALA A 350 21.54 25.59 0.13
C ALA A 350 20.15 25.02 0.47
N SER A 351 19.49 24.37 -0.49
CA SER A 351 18.14 23.79 -0.34
C SER A 351 18.15 22.27 -0.27
N LEU A 352 19.34 21.66 -0.21
CA LEU A 352 19.52 20.22 -0.14
C LEU A 352 18.80 19.67 1.11
N GLY A 353 17.95 18.66 0.94
CA GLY A 353 17.17 18.09 2.04
C GLY A 353 15.93 18.91 2.44
N ARG A 354 15.59 19.96 1.68
CA ARG A 354 14.36 20.73 1.85
C ARG A 354 13.41 20.49 0.68
N LEU A 355 12.19 20.09 0.99
CA LEU A 355 11.15 19.78 0.02
C LEU A 355 10.01 20.79 0.18
N SER A 356 9.74 21.55 -0.87
CA SER A 356 8.72 22.60 -0.86
C SER A 356 7.63 22.33 -1.89
N GLY A 357 6.45 22.92 -1.68
CA GLY A 357 5.35 22.80 -2.63
C GLY A 357 4.10 23.59 -2.26
N PRO A 358 3.08 23.59 -3.13
CA PRO A 358 1.81 24.25 -2.87
C PRO A 358 0.95 23.43 -1.90
N LYS A 359 0.09 24.12 -1.13
CA LYS A 359 -0.97 23.53 -0.31
C LYS A 359 -1.80 22.53 -1.12
N ASN A 360 -2.22 22.96 -2.31
CA ASN A 360 -2.98 22.15 -3.23
C ASN A 360 -2.15 21.81 -4.48
N CYS A 361 -1.99 20.52 -4.72
CA CYS A 361 -1.38 19.92 -5.88
C CYS A 361 -2.53 19.56 -6.81
N PHE A 362 -2.80 20.44 -7.75
CA PHE A 362 -3.73 20.18 -8.83
C PHE A 362 -2.90 19.78 -10.04
N LEU A 363 -2.93 18.49 -10.39
CA LEU A 363 -2.59 18.10 -11.75
C LEU A 363 -3.77 18.49 -12.65
N HIS A 364 -3.61 19.57 -13.41
CA HIS A 364 -4.47 19.79 -14.56
C HIS A 364 -4.02 18.83 -15.67
N PHE A 365 -4.66 17.66 -15.76
CA PHE A 365 -4.72 16.93 -17.02
C PHE A 365 -5.90 17.48 -17.82
N GLY A 366 -5.58 18.21 -18.90
CA GLY A 366 -6.56 18.74 -19.84
C GLY A 366 -7.05 20.15 -19.52
N LYS A 367 -6.85 21.07 -20.46
CA LYS A 367 -7.80 22.18 -20.69
C LYS A 367 -9.15 21.58 -21.14
N PRO A 368 -10.28 22.27 -20.92
CA PRO A 368 -11.57 21.89 -21.51
C PRO A 368 -11.52 21.77 -23.03
#